data_AF-A0A2E8DXW6-F1
#
_entry.id   AF-A0A2E8DXW6-F1
#
_cell.length_a   1.000
_cell.length_b   1.000
_cell.length_c   1.000
_cell.angle_alpha   90.00
_cell.angle_beta   90.00
_cell.angle_gamma   90.00
#
_symmetry.space_group_name_H-M   'P 1'
#
loop_
_entity.id
_entity.type
_entity.pdbx_description
1 polymer ?
#
loop_
_entity_poly.entity_id
_entity_poly.type
_entity_poly.pdbx_seq_one_letter_code
_entity_poly.pdbx_strand_id
1 'polypeptide(L)'
;MPKFILFLLLLISIPFLANALDLVEPEVAGFSPNRLDWIDSMIQECINQNEVPGAVAILIKNGQIGYFKSFEFADIDSQKPMGKTSMFRIASMSKLITTVAALQLYERGHYHMETPLGSILPEFDQPEVFISWDEDKQTFQTEPARKKFV
;
A
#
# COMPACT_ATOMS: atom_id res chain seq x y z
N MET A 1 -40.50 27.88 -2.92
CA MET A 1 -39.87 26.68 -2.35
C MET A 1 -38.75 26.01 -3.19
N PRO A 2 -38.29 26.48 -4.39
CA PRO A 2 -37.14 25.85 -5.07
C PRO A 2 -35.77 26.44 -4.70
N LYS A 3 -35.72 27.62 -4.05
CA LYS A 3 -34.47 28.32 -3.73
C LYS A 3 -33.67 27.70 -2.58
N PHE A 4 -34.32 26.93 -1.70
CA PHE A 4 -33.66 26.26 -0.57
C PHE A 4 -32.94 24.97 -0.99
N ILE A 5 -33.47 24.26 -2.00
CA ILE A 5 -32.85 23.05 -2.57
C ILE A 5 -31.60 23.39 -3.37
N LEU A 6 -31.58 24.55 -4.06
CA LEU A 6 -30.42 25.01 -4.81
C LEU A 6 -29.23 25.40 -3.90
N PHE A 7 -29.50 25.85 -2.66
CA PHE A 7 -28.47 26.20 -1.68
C PHE A 7 -27.86 24.97 -1.01
N LEU A 8 -28.63 23.88 -0.87
CA LEU A 8 -28.16 22.62 -0.30
C LEU A 8 -27.24 21.84 -1.27
N LEU A 9 -27.46 21.97 -2.58
CA LEU A 9 -26.61 21.37 -3.62
C LEU A 9 -25.23 22.04 -3.75
N LEU A 10 -25.10 23.31 -3.33
CA LEU A 10 -23.83 24.06 -3.40
C LEU A 10 -22.85 23.69 -2.26
N LEU A 11 -23.33 23.07 -1.19
CA LEU A 11 -22.53 22.63 -0.03
C LEU A 11 -21.82 21.28 -0.24
N ILE A 12 -22.10 20.57 -1.33
CA ILE A 12 -21.56 19.22 -1.60
C ILE A 12 -20.30 19.28 -2.49
N SER A 13 -19.97 20.43 -3.09
CA SER A 13 -18.81 20.60 -3.95
C SER A 13 -17.66 21.33 -3.25
N ILE A 14 -17.23 20.86 -2.08
CA ILE A 14 -15.84 21.10 -1.70
C ILE A 14 -15.07 20.03 -2.48
N PRO A 15 -14.35 20.37 -3.57
CA PRO A 15 -13.38 19.43 -4.09
C PRO A 15 -12.47 19.14 -2.91
N PHE A 16 -12.42 17.88 -2.48
CA PHE A 16 -11.32 17.40 -1.65
C PHE A 16 -10.08 17.55 -2.53
N LEU A 17 -9.51 18.76 -2.52
CA LEU A 17 -8.20 19.04 -3.08
C LEU A 17 -7.27 18.20 -2.22
N ALA A 18 -6.97 16.99 -2.71
CA ALA A 18 -5.77 16.30 -2.34
C ALA A 18 -4.62 17.22 -2.77
N ASN A 19 -4.28 18.18 -1.90
CA ASN A 19 -3.10 19.00 -2.10
C ASN A 19 -1.91 18.06 -2.08
N ALA A 20 -1.07 18.15 -3.10
CA ALA A 20 0.24 17.51 -3.06
C ALA A 20 0.95 18.00 -1.79
N LEU A 21 1.60 17.08 -1.08
CA LEU A 21 2.33 17.44 0.13
C LEU A 21 3.55 18.26 -0.29
N ASP A 22 3.72 19.43 0.33
CA ASP A 22 4.88 20.28 0.08
C ASP A 22 6.11 19.71 0.78
N LEU A 23 7.26 19.77 0.09
CA LEU A 23 8.57 19.59 0.69
C LEU A 23 8.96 20.88 1.38
N VAL A 24 9.12 20.82 2.71
CA VAL A 24 9.48 21.95 3.55
C VAL A 24 10.76 21.65 4.33
N GLU A 25 11.32 22.67 4.96
CA GLU A 25 12.45 22.49 5.88
C GLU A 25 12.07 21.49 7.00
N PRO A 26 12.98 20.59 7.40
CA PRO A 26 12.71 19.56 8.40
C PRO A 26 12.04 20.08 9.67
N GLU A 27 12.49 21.22 10.20
CA GLU A 27 11.99 21.84 11.42
C GLU A 27 10.55 22.31 11.27
N VAL A 28 10.18 22.81 10.08
CA VAL A 28 8.81 23.24 9.77
C VAL A 28 7.86 22.06 9.80
N ALA A 29 8.25 20.93 9.21
CA ALA A 29 7.51 19.67 9.29
C ALA A 29 7.55 19.03 10.71
N GLY A 30 8.34 19.59 11.64
CA GLY A 30 8.46 19.11 13.01
C GLY A 30 9.43 17.94 13.19
N PHE A 31 10.45 17.85 12.34
CA PHE A 31 11.60 16.95 12.47
C PHE A 31 12.83 17.69 13.01
N SER A 32 13.77 16.93 13.58
CA SER A 32 15.09 17.46 13.94
C SER A 32 16.09 17.10 12.83
N PRO A 33 16.74 18.09 12.17
CA PRO A 33 17.66 17.83 11.06
C PRO A 33 18.76 16.85 11.44
N ASN A 34 19.42 17.05 12.59
CA ASN A 34 20.51 16.19 13.05
C ASN A 34 20.10 14.71 13.20
N ARG A 35 18.80 14.43 13.44
CA ARG A 35 18.30 13.05 13.50
C ARG A 35 18.01 12.46 12.13
N LEU A 36 17.74 13.29 11.12
CA LEU A 36 17.55 12.85 9.74
C LEU A 36 18.88 12.40 9.13
N ASP A 37 20.01 13.00 9.53
CA ASP A 37 21.34 12.57 9.10
C ASP A 37 21.67 11.12 9.51
N TRP A 38 21.02 10.61 10.56
CA TRP A 38 21.14 9.21 10.95
C TRP A 38 20.49 8.27 9.93
N ILE A 39 19.42 8.72 9.26
CA ILE A 39 18.76 7.96 8.20
C ILE A 39 19.66 7.91 6.96
N ASP A 40 20.25 9.04 6.58
CA ASP A 40 21.26 9.10 5.52
C ASP A 40 22.39 8.09 5.80
N SER A 41 22.96 8.17 7.00
CA SER A 41 24.10 7.34 7.40
C SER A 41 23.74 5.85 7.39
N MET A 42 22.57 5.49 7.92
CA MET A 42 22.09 4.10 7.92
C MET A 42 21.89 3.56 6.50
N ILE A 43 21.23 4.34 5.63
CA ILE A 43 21.00 3.92 4.24
C ILE A 43 22.33 3.78 3.50
N GLN A 44 23.23 4.74 3.66
CA GLN A 44 24.55 4.69 3.04
C GLN A 44 25.36 3.48 3.52
N GLU A 45 25.27 3.13 4.81
CA GLU A 45 25.95 1.95 5.34
C GLU A 45 25.43 0.65 4.70
N CYS A 46 24.10 0.47 4.61
CA CYS A 46 23.50 -0.69 3.91
C CYS A 46 23.97 -0.79 2.45
N ILE A 47 24.10 0.34 1.77
CA ILE A 47 24.60 0.43 0.40
C ILE A 47 26.09 0.05 0.34
N ASN A 48 26.92 0.61 1.22
CA ASN A 48 28.35 0.31 1.28
C ASN A 48 28.61 -1.18 1.59
N GLN A 49 27.73 -1.81 2.36
CA GLN A 49 27.74 -3.24 2.65
C GLN A 49 27.15 -4.12 1.53
N ASN A 50 26.70 -3.52 0.42
CA ASN A 50 26.04 -4.18 -0.72
C ASN A 50 24.74 -4.93 -0.34
N GLU A 51 24.04 -4.50 0.71
CA GLU A 51 22.74 -5.07 1.07
C GLU A 51 21.63 -4.63 0.12
N VAL A 52 21.72 -3.38 -0.36
CA VAL A 52 20.82 -2.80 -1.36
C VAL A 52 21.60 -1.92 -2.35
N PRO A 53 21.20 -1.83 -3.62
CA PRO A 53 21.91 -1.03 -4.63
C PRO A 53 21.60 0.47 -4.57
N GLY A 54 20.57 0.85 -3.84
CA GLY A 54 20.04 2.20 -3.76
C GLY A 54 18.70 2.22 -3.04
N ALA A 55 18.24 3.40 -2.68
CA ALA A 55 17.00 3.56 -1.92
C ALA A 55 16.32 4.90 -2.20
N VAL A 56 15.04 4.98 -1.86
CA VAL A 56 14.30 6.24 -1.74
C VAL A 56 13.64 6.25 -0.38
N ALA A 57 13.82 7.33 0.37
CA ALA A 57 13.24 7.48 1.70
C ALA A 57 12.50 8.81 1.81
N ILE A 58 11.29 8.74 2.37
CA ILE A 58 10.38 9.87 2.54
C ILE A 58 9.80 9.85 3.97
N LEU A 59 9.84 10.97 4.67
CA LEU A 59 9.19 11.15 5.98
C LEU A 59 8.20 12.31 5.90
N ILE A 60 6.97 12.02 6.33
CA ILE A 60 5.84 12.95 6.31
C ILE A 60 5.34 13.13 7.73
N LYS A 61 5.11 14.37 8.14
CA LYS A 61 4.50 14.70 9.44
C LYS A 61 3.61 15.93 9.27
N ASN A 62 2.44 15.90 9.90
CA ASN A 62 1.45 16.98 9.84
C ASN A 62 1.09 17.44 8.41
N GLY A 63 1.03 16.51 7.46
CA GLY A 63 0.71 16.82 6.06
C GLY A 63 1.85 17.52 5.29
N GLN A 64 3.08 17.46 5.79
CA GLN A 64 4.25 18.06 5.15
C GLN A 64 5.36 17.03 5.00
N ILE A 65 6.06 17.06 3.87
CA ILE A 65 7.26 16.25 3.66
C ILE A 65 8.42 17.04 4.28
N GLY A 66 9.04 16.50 5.32
CA GLY A 66 10.24 17.11 5.93
C GLY A 66 11.54 16.45 5.51
N TYR A 67 11.46 15.32 4.78
CA TYR A 67 12.61 14.59 4.28
C TYR A 67 12.18 13.77 3.07
N PHE A 68 12.90 13.92 1.96
CA PHE A 68 12.70 13.11 0.75
C PHE A 68 13.99 13.04 -0.04
N LYS A 69 14.67 11.88 -0.01
CA LYS A 69 15.98 11.68 -0.65
C LYS A 69 16.00 10.37 -1.44
N SER A 70 16.85 10.33 -2.45
CA SER A 70 17.19 9.13 -3.22
C SER A 70 18.70 8.88 -3.12
N PHE A 71 19.08 7.60 -3.18
CA PHE A 71 20.44 7.12 -2.93
C PHE A 71 20.85 6.15 -4.04
N GLU A 72 22.08 6.32 -4.54
CA GLU A 72 22.77 5.47 -5.52
C GLU A 72 21.92 5.07 -6.74
N PHE A 73 21.77 3.78 -7.03
CA PHE A 73 21.38 3.29 -8.34
C PHE A 73 20.02 2.61 -8.34
N ALA A 74 19.20 2.94 -9.34
CA ALA A 74 17.98 2.21 -9.68
C ALA A 74 18.26 0.93 -10.49
N ASP A 75 19.40 0.87 -11.18
CA ASP A 75 19.84 -0.25 -12.00
C ASP A 75 21.36 -0.34 -11.92
N ILE A 76 21.88 -1.47 -11.48
CA ILE A 76 23.31 -1.68 -11.21
C ILE A 76 24.09 -1.81 -12.53
N ASP A 77 23.56 -2.59 -13.48
CA ASP A 77 24.25 -2.94 -14.72
C ASP A 77 24.49 -1.71 -15.61
N SER A 78 23.48 -0.85 -15.70
CA SER A 78 23.54 0.41 -16.46
C SER A 78 24.01 1.60 -15.62
N GLN A 79 24.28 1.40 -14.32
CA GLN A 79 24.58 2.45 -13.34
C GLN A 79 23.57 3.60 -13.39
N LYS A 80 22.29 3.27 -13.59
CA LYS A 80 21.24 4.28 -13.68
C LYS A 80 21.00 4.89 -12.30
N PRO A 81 21.09 6.21 -12.12
CA PRO A 81 20.86 6.83 -10.83
C PRO A 81 19.40 6.67 -10.36
N MET A 82 19.22 6.51 -9.04
CA MET A 82 17.93 6.46 -8.38
C MET A 82 17.34 7.86 -8.26
N GLY A 83 16.16 8.08 -8.85
CA GLY A 83 15.36 9.28 -8.66
C GLY A 83 14.33 9.12 -7.54
N LYS A 84 13.90 10.23 -6.94
CA LYS A 84 12.83 10.26 -5.93
C LYS A 84 11.49 9.70 -6.43
N THR A 85 11.26 9.73 -7.73
CA THR A 85 10.06 9.23 -8.42
C THR A 85 10.35 7.98 -9.26
N SER A 86 11.46 7.29 -8.99
CA SER A 86 11.73 5.99 -9.60
C SER A 86 10.58 5.03 -9.31
N MET A 87 10.20 4.23 -10.30
CA MET A 87 9.18 3.21 -10.14
C MET A 87 9.77 1.97 -9.48
N PHE A 88 9.09 1.44 -8.46
CA PHE A 88 9.47 0.22 -7.76
C PHE A 88 8.41 -0.86 -7.94
N ARG A 89 8.85 -2.12 -7.99
CA ARG A 89 7.95 -3.25 -7.79
C ARG A 89 7.68 -3.41 -6.30
N ILE A 90 6.53 -2.93 -5.84
CA ILE A 90 6.19 -2.86 -4.41
C ILE A 90 5.71 -4.20 -3.80
N ALA A 91 5.56 -5.24 -4.63
CA ALA A 91 5.19 -6.60 -4.22
C ALA A 91 4.01 -6.63 -3.22
N SER A 92 4.20 -7.23 -2.04
CA SER A 92 3.14 -7.37 -1.03
C SER A 92 2.62 -6.04 -0.48
N MET A 93 3.31 -4.90 -0.67
CA MET A 93 2.77 -3.59 -0.29
C MET A 93 1.48 -3.25 -1.06
N SER A 94 1.25 -3.88 -2.22
CA SER A 94 -0.02 -3.75 -2.96
C SER A 94 -1.24 -4.19 -2.14
N LYS A 95 -1.07 -5.05 -1.12
CA LYS A 95 -2.18 -5.50 -0.25
C LYS A 95 -2.89 -4.35 0.44
N LEU A 96 -2.17 -3.28 0.82
CA LEU A 96 -2.79 -2.10 1.44
C LEU A 96 -3.76 -1.43 0.46
N ILE A 97 -3.36 -1.29 -0.81
CA ILE A 97 -4.20 -0.69 -1.86
C ILE A 97 -5.44 -1.56 -2.10
N THR A 98 -5.27 -2.87 -2.24
CA THR A 98 -6.39 -3.81 -2.41
C THR A 98 -7.33 -3.81 -1.20
N THR A 99 -6.77 -3.74 0.02
CA THR A 99 -7.56 -3.68 1.26
C THR A 99 -8.42 -2.42 1.30
N VAL A 100 -7.86 -1.25 0.96
CA VAL A 100 -8.64 0.00 0.89
C VAL A 100 -9.76 -0.12 -0.15
N ALA A 101 -9.48 -0.68 -1.33
CA ALA A 101 -10.51 -0.89 -2.35
C ALA A 101 -11.64 -1.82 -1.86
N ALA A 102 -11.29 -2.89 -1.14
CA ALA A 102 -12.26 -3.80 -0.53
C ALA A 102 -13.10 -3.08 0.55
N LEU A 103 -12.45 -2.31 1.44
CA LEU A 103 -13.13 -1.54 2.48
C LEU A 103 -14.05 -0.45 1.92
N GLN A 104 -13.71 0.17 0.79
CA GLN A 104 -14.61 1.09 0.09
C GLN A 104 -15.88 0.38 -0.39
N LEU A 105 -15.80 -0.89 -0.80
CA LEU A 105 -16.97 -1.69 -1.18
C LEU A 105 -17.79 -2.08 0.06
N TYR A 106 -17.12 -2.41 1.17
CA TYR A 106 -17.76 -2.66 2.47
C TYR A 106 -18.54 -1.42 2.96
N GLU A 107 -17.95 -0.23 2.93
CA GLU A 107 -18.60 1.02 3.33
C GLU A 107 -19.81 1.38 2.45
N ARG A 108 -19.79 0.95 1.18
CA ARG A 108 -20.92 1.09 0.25
C ARG A 108 -22.00 0.02 0.42
N GLY A 109 -21.82 -0.92 1.36
CA GLY A 109 -22.78 -1.98 1.65
C GLY A 109 -22.81 -3.11 0.61
N HIS A 110 -21.75 -3.27 -0.20
CA HIS A 110 -21.70 -4.37 -1.16
C HIS A 110 -21.46 -5.74 -0.49
N TYR A 111 -20.81 -5.75 0.67
CA TYR A 111 -20.66 -6.92 1.53
C TYR A 111 -20.40 -6.47 2.97
N HIS A 112 -20.52 -7.40 3.91
CA HIS A 112 -20.17 -7.25 5.33
C HIS A 112 -19.10 -8.29 5.72
N MET A 113 -18.49 -8.14 6.89
CA MET A 113 -17.42 -9.06 7.34
C MET A 113 -17.92 -10.48 7.57
N GLU A 114 -19.24 -10.65 7.69
CA GLU A 114 -19.93 -11.92 7.82
C GLU A 114 -20.63 -12.38 6.52
N THR A 115 -20.39 -11.69 5.39
CA THR A 115 -20.94 -12.11 4.10
C THR A 115 -20.20 -13.35 3.61
N PRO A 116 -20.88 -14.51 3.46
CA PRO A 116 -20.22 -15.75 3.05
C PRO A 116 -19.43 -15.56 1.75
N LEU A 117 -18.14 -15.92 1.75
CA LEU A 117 -17.26 -15.66 0.60
C LEU A 117 -17.78 -16.30 -0.68
N GLY A 118 -18.34 -17.51 -0.60
CA GLY A 118 -18.95 -18.22 -1.73
C GLY A 118 -20.10 -17.47 -2.43
N SER A 119 -20.74 -16.52 -1.73
CA SER A 119 -21.78 -15.66 -2.34
C SER A 119 -21.21 -14.55 -3.23
N ILE A 120 -19.91 -14.23 -3.06
CA ILE A 120 -19.18 -13.22 -3.82
C ILE A 120 -18.28 -13.89 -4.86
N LEU A 121 -17.56 -14.94 -4.45
CA LEU A 121 -16.62 -15.73 -5.25
C LEU A 121 -17.08 -17.20 -5.25
N PRO A 122 -17.87 -17.64 -6.25
CA PRO A 122 -18.48 -18.97 -6.27
C PRO A 122 -17.50 -20.14 -6.13
N GLU A 123 -16.25 -19.97 -6.57
CA GLU A 123 -15.18 -20.95 -6.41
C GLU A 123 -14.82 -21.26 -4.94
N PHE A 124 -15.26 -20.42 -4.00
CA PHE A 124 -15.12 -20.60 -2.55
C PHE A 124 -16.38 -21.11 -1.85
N ASP A 125 -17.44 -21.53 -2.56
CA ASP A 125 -18.65 -22.08 -1.92
C ASP A 125 -18.42 -23.47 -1.30
N GLN A 126 -17.58 -24.28 -1.96
CA GLN A 126 -17.19 -25.63 -1.52
C GLN A 126 -15.66 -25.80 -1.57
N PRO A 127 -14.91 -25.05 -0.74
CA PRO A 127 -13.47 -25.10 -0.79
C PRO A 127 -12.96 -26.41 -0.18
N GLU A 128 -11.92 -26.95 -0.79
CA GLU A 128 -11.22 -28.12 -0.29
C GLU A 128 -9.90 -27.71 0.40
N VAL A 129 -9.51 -28.47 1.40
CA VAL A 129 -8.29 -28.29 2.17
C VAL A 129 -7.29 -29.34 1.72
N PHE A 130 -6.12 -28.88 1.31
CA PHE A 130 -5.01 -29.76 0.96
C PHE A 130 -4.54 -30.60 2.15
N ILE A 131 -4.43 -31.92 1.96
CA ILE A 131 -3.97 -32.87 2.97
C ILE A 131 -2.56 -33.39 2.64
N SER A 132 -2.38 -33.92 1.44
CA SER A 132 -1.13 -34.57 1.03
C SER A 132 -1.02 -34.70 -0.48
N TRP A 133 0.19 -35.00 -0.96
CA TRP A 133 0.43 -35.41 -2.34
C TRP A 133 0.40 -36.94 -2.44
N ASP A 134 -0.40 -37.47 -3.36
CA ASP A 134 -0.41 -38.90 -3.70
C ASP A 134 0.64 -39.14 -4.80
N GLU A 135 1.78 -39.72 -4.42
CA GLU A 135 2.89 -39.97 -5.35
C GLU A 135 2.53 -40.99 -6.43
N ASP A 136 1.74 -42.00 -6.12
CA ASP A 136 1.38 -43.05 -7.07
C ASP A 136 0.43 -42.50 -8.14
N LYS A 137 -0.54 -41.67 -7.72
CA LYS A 137 -1.53 -41.08 -8.63
C LYS A 137 -1.10 -39.76 -9.23
N GLN A 138 -0.04 -39.14 -8.72
CA GLN A 138 0.42 -37.80 -9.09
C GLN A 138 -0.70 -36.76 -8.93
N THR A 139 -1.44 -36.82 -7.83
CA THR A 139 -2.56 -35.91 -7.54
C THR A 139 -2.52 -35.36 -6.11
N PHE A 140 -3.15 -34.21 -5.91
CA PHE A 140 -3.42 -33.69 -4.57
C PHE A 140 -4.56 -34.47 -3.91
N GLN A 141 -4.36 -34.90 -2.67
CA GLN A 141 -5.44 -35.37 -1.80
C GLN A 141 -5.97 -34.19 -0.98
N THR A 142 -7.29 -34.05 -0.98
CA THR A 142 -7.99 -32.95 -0.33
C THR A 142 -9.14 -33.46 0.53
N GLU A 143 -9.57 -32.66 1.52
CA GLU A 143 -10.81 -32.89 2.26
C GLU A 143 -11.70 -31.63 2.21
N PRO A 144 -13.03 -31.74 2.28
CA PRO A 144 -13.89 -30.56 2.36
C PRO A 144 -13.56 -29.68 3.57
N ALA A 145 -13.54 -28.36 3.40
CA ALA A 145 -13.30 -27.45 4.51
C ALA A 145 -14.39 -27.57 5.60
N ARG A 146 -13.96 -27.70 6.87
CA ARG A 146 -14.87 -27.91 8.02
C ARG A 146 -15.71 -26.69 8.37
N LYS A 147 -15.26 -25.50 7.98
CA LYS A 147 -15.98 -24.23 8.16
C LYS A 147 -16.04 -23.51 6.81
N LYS A 148 -17.20 -22.94 6.50
CA LYS A 148 -17.33 -22.02 5.37
C LYS A 148 -16.53 -20.75 5.66
N PHE A 149 -15.92 -20.19 4.63
CA PHE A 149 -15.33 -18.85 4.71
C PHE A 149 -16.46 -17.83 4.83
N VAL A 150 -16.46 -17.12 5.95
CA VAL A 150 -17.37 -16.01 6.25
C VAL A 150 -16.65 -14.70 6.00
#